data_AF-A0A378YCY1-F1
#
_entry.id   AF-A0A378YCY1-F1
#
_cell.length_a   1.000
_cell.length_b   1.000
_cell.length_c   1.000
_cell.angle_alpha   90.00
_cell.angle_beta   90.00
_cell.angle_gamma   90.00
#
_symmetry.space_group_name_H-M   'P 1'
#
loop_
_entity.id
_entity.type
_entity.pdbx_description
1 polymer ?
#
loop_
_entity_poly.entity_id
_entity_poly.type
_entity_poly.pdbx_seq_one_letter_code
_entity_poly.pdbx_strand_id
1 'polypeptide(L)'
;MSDGGVDPAAGQRPTGRGDPAVTHEQYLRAFRHPGVSREQLHDLLDAVNAFLDSITPREGEYVPRGGWAPESTALAFRIGRAVEQVLAERDAADRERRRRREIRDRLVTALDAVLDCLRVLPDLAETEVNLGTTAINEGFQVFEDGSVRTTRAQERGADMGALELRRAELDEQMTDAVARRTGLMNETADVLRERLGVAPDGVGIPWVITAAARGGLDIVEPFEFAAHHLPTSPLRELVVQLVADIELARTLEDETPLLGGDAVTGDDANAE
;
A
#
# COMPACT_ATOMS: atom_id res chain seq x y z
N MET A 1 -25.80 -65.30 57.64
CA MET A 1 -24.33 -65.31 57.71
C MET A 1 -23.81 -65.43 56.29
N SER A 2 -23.28 -64.34 55.74
CA SER A 2 -22.32 -64.35 54.63
C SER A 2 -21.64 -62.99 54.62
N ASP A 3 -20.31 -63.08 54.71
CA ASP A 3 -19.31 -62.04 54.77
C ASP A 3 -19.16 -61.24 53.47
N GLY A 4 -18.65 -60.02 53.63
CA GLY A 4 -17.39 -59.67 52.97
C GLY A 4 -17.45 -58.74 51.76
N GLY A 5 -16.84 -57.57 51.92
CA GLY A 5 -16.10 -56.92 50.82
C GLY A 5 -16.69 -55.62 50.29
N VAL A 6 -16.57 -54.54 51.07
CA VAL A 6 -16.49 -53.18 50.52
C VAL A 6 -15.01 -52.92 50.24
N ASP A 7 -14.66 -52.73 48.97
CA ASP A 7 -13.33 -52.26 48.57
C ASP A 7 -13.45 -50.85 47.95
N PRO A 8 -12.95 -49.79 48.60
CA PRO A 8 -13.03 -48.42 48.11
C PRO A 8 -11.65 -47.90 47.71
N ALA A 9 -11.21 -48.10 46.46
CA ALA A 9 -10.18 -47.25 45.84
C ALA A 9 -9.84 -47.72 44.41
N ALA A 10 -10.27 -46.94 43.43
CA ALA A 10 -9.47 -46.76 42.21
C ALA A 10 -9.61 -45.30 41.78
N GLY A 11 -8.90 -44.43 42.50
CA GLY A 11 -8.71 -43.06 42.09
C GLY A 11 -8.00 -43.02 40.74
N GLN A 12 -8.73 -42.64 39.70
CA GLN A 12 -8.14 -42.08 38.50
C GLN A 12 -7.48 -40.76 38.91
N ARG A 13 -6.18 -40.83 39.21
CA ARG A 13 -5.33 -39.65 39.21
C ARG A 13 -5.30 -39.13 37.78
N PRO A 14 -5.61 -37.85 37.52
CA PRO A 14 -5.29 -37.26 36.24
C PRO A 14 -3.76 -37.21 36.15
N THR A 15 -3.18 -38.10 35.35
CA THR A 15 -1.78 -38.03 34.94
C THR A 15 -1.65 -36.91 33.91
N GLY A 16 -1.80 -35.66 34.37
CA GLY A 16 -1.66 -34.46 33.56
C GLY A 16 -0.24 -33.92 33.64
N ARG A 17 0.79 -34.69 33.26
CA ARG A 17 2.09 -34.11 32.93
C ARG A 17 2.03 -33.66 31.47
N GLY A 18 1.24 -32.62 31.22
CA GLY A 18 1.12 -32.01 29.90
C GLY A 18 2.44 -31.35 29.54
N ASP A 19 2.98 -31.70 28.39
CA ASP A 19 4.18 -31.11 27.81
C ASP A 19 4.00 -29.57 27.73
N PRO A 20 4.88 -28.76 28.36
CA PRO A 20 4.71 -27.32 28.43
C PRO A 20 4.67 -26.64 27.05
N ALA A 21 5.32 -27.19 26.02
CA ALA A 21 5.28 -26.66 24.66
C ALA A 21 3.91 -26.85 24.00
N VAL A 22 3.19 -27.92 24.37
CA VAL A 22 1.85 -28.24 23.84
C VAL A 22 0.77 -27.30 24.43
N THR A 23 1.05 -26.61 25.55
CA THR A 23 0.07 -25.72 26.21
C THR A 23 -0.01 -24.31 25.62
N HIS A 24 1.09 -23.73 25.13
CA HIS A 24 1.09 -22.35 24.61
C HIS A 24 0.32 -22.22 23.28
N GLU A 25 0.56 -23.14 22.35
CA GLU A 25 -0.16 -23.13 21.06
C GLU A 25 -1.66 -23.43 21.19
N GLN A 26 -2.07 -24.18 22.22
CA GLN A 26 -3.49 -24.35 22.53
C GLN A 26 -4.14 -23.03 22.95
N TYR A 27 -3.45 -22.22 23.76
CA TYR A 27 -3.91 -20.88 24.10
C TYR A 27 -3.93 -19.95 22.88
N LEU A 28 -2.88 -19.94 22.06
CA LEU A 28 -2.86 -19.15 20.83
C LEU A 28 -4.02 -19.52 19.90
N ARG A 29 -4.27 -20.82 19.70
CA ARG A 29 -5.40 -21.29 18.88
C ARG A 29 -6.76 -20.84 19.44
N ALA A 30 -6.93 -20.87 20.77
CA ALA A 30 -8.16 -20.40 21.42
C ALA A 30 -8.35 -18.88 21.28
N PHE A 31 -7.30 -18.10 21.50
CA PHE A 31 -7.36 -16.63 21.46
C PHE A 31 -7.40 -16.06 20.02
N ARG A 32 -6.86 -16.78 19.04
CA ARG A 32 -7.01 -16.46 17.61
C ARG A 32 -8.44 -16.68 17.10
N HIS A 33 -9.32 -17.32 17.88
CA HIS A 33 -10.68 -17.60 17.45
C HIS A 33 -11.46 -16.30 17.15
N PRO A 34 -12.17 -16.19 16.02
CA PRO A 34 -12.86 -14.96 15.60
C PRO A 34 -13.94 -14.47 16.59
N GLY A 35 -14.52 -15.39 17.35
CA GLY A 35 -15.53 -15.08 18.37
C GLY A 35 -14.97 -14.42 19.64
N VAL A 36 -13.64 -14.34 19.81
CA VAL A 36 -13.00 -13.69 20.96
C VAL A 36 -12.69 -12.24 20.61
N SER A 37 -13.34 -11.29 21.27
CA SER A 37 -13.14 -9.86 21.02
C SER A 37 -11.79 -9.37 21.54
N ARG A 38 -11.31 -8.21 21.06
CA ARG A 38 -10.10 -7.57 21.61
C ARG A 38 -10.29 -7.16 23.06
N GLU A 39 -11.47 -6.64 23.40
CA GLU A 39 -11.80 -6.24 24.77
C GLU A 39 -11.70 -7.44 25.71
N GLN A 40 -12.23 -8.61 25.32
CA GLN A 40 -12.12 -9.83 26.11
C GLN A 40 -10.66 -10.30 26.32
N LEU A 41 -9.79 -10.07 25.34
CA LEU A 41 -8.36 -10.37 25.47
C LEU A 41 -7.67 -9.37 26.41
N HIS A 42 -8.00 -8.08 26.33
CA HIS A 42 -7.49 -7.07 27.27
C HIS A 42 -7.97 -7.35 28.71
N ASP A 43 -9.26 -7.64 28.90
CA ASP A 43 -9.82 -8.00 30.21
C ASP A 43 -9.15 -9.24 30.80
N LEU A 44 -8.85 -10.24 29.96
CA LEU A 44 -8.11 -11.43 30.37
C LEU A 44 -6.66 -11.12 30.75
N LEU A 45 -5.99 -10.25 29.98
CA LEU A 45 -4.63 -9.81 30.30
C LEU A 45 -4.58 -9.04 31.61
N ASP A 46 -5.54 -8.14 31.84
CA ASP A 46 -5.66 -7.36 33.08
C ASP A 46 -5.94 -8.26 34.29
N ALA A 47 -6.81 -9.28 34.12
CA ALA A 47 -7.08 -10.27 35.16
C ALA A 47 -5.84 -11.12 35.49
N VAL A 48 -5.07 -11.53 34.47
CA VAL A 48 -3.81 -12.27 34.64
C VAL A 48 -2.75 -11.41 35.34
N ASN A 49 -2.62 -10.14 34.95
CA ASN A 49 -1.70 -9.19 35.58
C ASN A 49 -2.07 -8.92 37.03
N ALA A 50 -3.35 -8.68 37.33
CA ALA A 50 -3.84 -8.51 38.70
C ALA A 50 -3.59 -9.76 39.56
N PHE A 51 -3.74 -10.96 38.99
CA PHE A 51 -3.38 -12.19 39.67
C PHE A 51 -1.88 -12.26 39.96
N LEU A 52 -1.02 -11.98 38.97
CA LEU A 52 0.45 -11.97 39.13
C LEU A 52 0.90 -10.93 40.16
N ASP A 53 0.29 -9.75 40.18
CA ASP A 53 0.55 -8.69 41.16
C ASP A 53 0.14 -9.11 42.58
N SER A 54 -0.95 -9.88 42.71
CA SER A 54 -1.42 -10.36 44.02
C SER A 54 -0.50 -11.41 44.66
N ILE A 55 0.28 -12.13 43.85
CA ILE A 55 1.18 -13.21 44.30
C ILE A 55 2.66 -12.80 44.29
N THR A 56 2.98 -11.63 43.75
CA THR A 56 4.33 -11.07 43.73
C THR A 56 4.48 -10.14 44.94
N PRO A 57 5.28 -10.52 45.97
CA PRO A 57 5.44 -9.69 47.17
C PRO A 57 6.10 -8.35 46.81
N ARG A 58 5.60 -7.26 47.37
CA ARG A 58 6.19 -5.93 47.18
C ARG A 58 7.49 -5.79 47.96
N GLU A 59 8.34 -4.85 47.54
CA GLU A 59 9.62 -4.59 48.19
C GLU A 59 9.39 -4.21 49.67
N GLY A 60 9.86 -5.07 50.59
CA GLY A 60 9.68 -4.92 52.04
C GLY A 60 8.55 -5.73 52.69
N GLU A 61 7.75 -6.49 51.93
CA GLU A 61 6.68 -7.35 52.48
C GLU A 61 7.13 -8.78 52.82
N TYR A 62 6.53 -9.35 53.87
CA TYR A 62 6.83 -10.69 54.37
C TYR A 62 6.28 -11.77 53.43
N VAL A 63 7.15 -12.64 52.92
CA VAL A 63 6.77 -13.78 52.07
C VAL A 63 6.31 -14.96 52.96
N PRO A 64 5.05 -15.41 52.88
CA PRO A 64 4.61 -16.59 53.62
C PRO A 64 5.34 -17.85 53.13
N ARG A 65 6.01 -18.57 54.04
CA ARG A 65 6.82 -19.77 53.76
C ARG A 65 6.06 -21.02 53.25
N GLY A 66 4.84 -20.87 52.72
CA GLY A 66 4.03 -22.03 52.28
C GLY A 66 2.89 -21.74 51.30
N GLY A 67 2.86 -20.56 50.66
CA GLY A 67 1.74 -20.17 49.78
C GLY A 67 2.08 -19.98 48.30
N TRP A 68 3.33 -20.25 47.90
CA TRP A 68 3.72 -20.07 46.50
C TRP A 68 3.25 -21.28 45.69
N ALA A 69 2.37 -21.05 44.71
CA ALA A 69 1.91 -22.04 43.75
C ALA A 69 2.63 -21.83 42.40
N PRO A 70 3.89 -22.27 42.25
CA PRO A 70 4.72 -22.00 41.07
C PRO A 70 4.09 -22.51 39.76
N GLU A 71 3.28 -23.56 39.81
CA GLU A 71 2.55 -24.05 38.63
C GLU A 71 1.49 -23.05 38.15
N SER A 72 0.73 -22.44 39.08
CA SER A 72 -0.28 -21.41 38.78
C SER A 72 0.37 -20.12 38.27
N THR A 73 1.50 -19.71 38.87
CA THR A 73 2.29 -18.57 38.38
C THR A 73 2.81 -18.82 36.96
N ALA A 74 3.38 -20.00 36.71
CA ALA A 74 3.89 -20.36 35.38
C ALA A 74 2.78 -20.50 34.33
N LEU A 75 1.57 -20.87 34.75
CA LEU A 75 0.39 -20.91 33.88
C LEU A 75 -0.09 -19.50 33.53
N ALA A 76 -0.20 -18.61 34.54
CA ALA A 76 -0.58 -17.22 34.36
C ALA A 76 0.37 -16.50 33.40
N PHE A 77 1.69 -16.65 33.55
CA PHE A 77 2.66 -16.09 32.60
C PHE A 77 2.50 -16.63 31.17
N ARG A 78 2.20 -17.92 30.99
CA ARG A 78 1.95 -18.51 29.67
C ARG A 78 0.70 -17.95 29.02
N ILE A 79 -0.39 -17.83 29.78
CA ILE A 79 -1.64 -17.22 29.31
C ILE A 79 -1.39 -15.75 28.94
N GLY A 80 -0.75 -14.97 29.82
CA GLY A 80 -0.42 -13.56 29.57
C GLY A 80 0.37 -13.38 28.27
N ARG A 81 1.46 -14.14 28.08
CA ARG A 81 2.25 -14.08 26.84
C ARG A 81 1.46 -14.48 25.60
N ALA A 82 0.60 -15.50 25.70
CA ALA A 82 -0.24 -15.92 24.57
C ALA A 82 -1.25 -14.83 24.19
N VAL A 83 -1.84 -14.16 25.17
CA VAL A 83 -2.75 -13.03 24.95
C VAL A 83 -2.02 -11.83 24.32
N GLU A 84 -0.87 -11.44 24.86
CA GLU A 84 -0.03 -10.36 24.31
C GLU A 84 0.37 -10.64 22.86
N GLN A 85 0.79 -11.87 22.58
CA GLN A 85 1.16 -12.27 21.22
C GLN A 85 -0.02 -12.16 20.25
N VAL A 86 -1.21 -12.64 20.63
CA VAL A 86 -2.40 -12.54 19.75
C VAL A 86 -2.85 -11.10 19.56
N LEU A 87 -2.79 -10.25 20.59
CA LEU A 87 -3.07 -8.82 20.45
C LEU A 87 -2.09 -8.15 19.47
N ALA A 88 -0.78 -8.43 19.61
CA ALA A 88 0.24 -7.92 18.71
C ALA A 88 0.05 -8.40 17.25
N GLU A 89 -0.30 -9.68 17.05
CA GLU A 89 -0.65 -10.24 15.73
C GLU A 89 -1.86 -9.53 15.12
N ARG A 90 -2.92 -9.31 15.90
CA ARG A 90 -4.13 -8.59 15.44
C ARG A 90 -3.82 -7.14 15.07
N ASP A 91 -2.99 -6.46 15.86
CA ASP A 91 -2.57 -5.09 15.59
C ASP A 91 -1.69 -4.98 14.34
N ALA A 92 -0.78 -5.94 14.15
CA ALA A 92 0.01 -6.05 12.93
C ALA A 92 -0.88 -6.27 11.70
N ALA A 93 -1.86 -7.18 11.81
CA ALA A 93 -2.83 -7.43 10.75
C ALA A 93 -3.67 -6.18 10.41
N ASP A 94 -4.07 -5.39 11.41
CA ASP A 94 -4.82 -4.15 11.17
C ASP A 94 -3.97 -3.05 10.54
N ARG A 95 -2.71 -2.89 10.98
CA ARG A 95 -1.76 -1.97 10.33
C ARG A 95 -1.55 -2.37 8.88
N GLU A 96 -1.39 -3.65 8.60
CA GLU A 96 -1.22 -4.16 7.24
C GLU A 96 -2.48 -3.94 6.39
N ARG A 97 -3.68 -4.18 6.93
CA ARG A 97 -4.95 -3.86 6.24
C ARG A 97 -5.07 -2.38 5.91
N ARG A 98 -4.71 -1.49 6.84
CA ARG A 98 -4.72 -0.03 6.62
C ARG A 98 -3.73 0.35 5.52
N ARG A 99 -2.51 -0.20 5.57
CA ARG A 99 -1.48 0.01 4.56
C ARG A 99 -1.93 -0.42 3.17
N ARG A 100 -2.56 -1.59 3.03
CA ARG A 100 -3.12 -2.07 1.75
C ARG A 100 -4.20 -1.15 1.20
N ARG A 101 -5.09 -0.65 2.06
CA ARG A 101 -6.10 0.33 1.66
C ARG A 101 -5.45 1.62 1.18
N GLU A 102 -4.47 2.13 1.91
CA GLU A 102 -3.74 3.34 1.51
C GLU A 102 -3.06 3.17 0.13
N ILE A 103 -2.38 2.05 -0.11
CA ILE A 103 -1.76 1.74 -1.40
C ILE A 103 -2.81 1.76 -2.52
N ARG A 104 -3.93 1.05 -2.31
CA ARG A 104 -5.02 1.01 -3.29
C ARG A 104 -5.59 2.39 -3.54
N ASP A 105 -5.90 3.17 -2.51
CA ASP A 105 -6.53 4.47 -2.65
C ASP A 105 -5.60 5.46 -3.37
N ARG A 106 -4.28 5.38 -3.12
CA ARG A 106 -3.26 6.14 -3.86
C ARG A 106 -3.19 5.73 -5.34
N LEU A 107 -3.19 4.44 -5.64
CA LEU A 107 -3.19 3.92 -7.01
C LEU A 107 -4.44 4.34 -7.77
N VAL A 108 -5.62 4.18 -7.17
CA VAL A 108 -6.89 4.58 -7.79
C VAL A 108 -6.88 6.08 -8.10
N THR A 109 -6.46 6.92 -7.14
CA THR A 109 -6.35 8.37 -7.36
C THR A 109 -5.39 8.71 -8.51
N ALA A 110 -4.26 8.01 -8.59
CA ALA A 110 -3.27 8.20 -9.66
C ALA A 110 -3.83 7.80 -11.04
N LEU A 111 -4.52 6.65 -11.12
CA LEU A 111 -5.13 6.17 -12.34
C LEU A 111 -6.31 7.04 -12.79
N ASP A 112 -7.16 7.47 -11.85
CA ASP A 112 -8.28 8.38 -12.14
C ASP A 112 -7.77 9.71 -12.71
N ALA A 113 -6.71 10.28 -12.14
CA ALA A 113 -6.11 11.51 -12.67
C ALA A 113 -5.63 11.36 -14.12
N VAL A 114 -4.99 10.22 -14.44
CA VAL A 114 -4.55 9.93 -15.82
C VAL A 114 -5.75 9.73 -16.75
N LEU A 115 -6.77 9.00 -16.32
CA LEU A 115 -7.99 8.79 -17.11
C LEU A 115 -8.74 10.09 -17.37
N ASP A 116 -8.86 10.96 -16.38
CA ASP A 116 -9.50 12.26 -16.51
C ASP A 116 -8.71 13.18 -17.44
N CYS A 117 -7.37 13.16 -17.36
CA CYS A 117 -6.50 13.83 -18.32
C CYS A 117 -6.76 13.33 -19.75
N LEU A 118 -6.78 12.01 -19.97
CA LEU A 118 -7.05 11.41 -21.29
C LEU A 118 -8.45 11.72 -21.83
N ARG A 119 -9.44 11.94 -20.96
CA ARG A 119 -10.80 12.34 -21.35
C ARG A 119 -10.87 13.79 -21.80
N VAL A 120 -10.15 14.70 -21.14
CA VAL A 120 -10.21 16.15 -21.40
C VAL A 120 -9.25 16.58 -22.52
N LEU A 121 -8.13 15.89 -22.69
CA LEU A 121 -7.10 16.22 -23.68
C LEU A 121 -7.64 16.34 -25.12
N PRO A 122 -8.52 15.45 -25.64
CA PRO A 122 -9.04 15.58 -26.99
C PRO A 122 -9.78 16.90 -27.24
N ASP A 123 -10.61 17.35 -26.30
CA ASP A 123 -11.37 18.60 -26.43
C ASP A 123 -10.44 19.83 -26.43
N LEU A 124 -9.39 19.81 -25.60
CA LEU A 124 -8.37 20.85 -25.59
C LEU A 124 -7.55 20.86 -26.88
N ALA A 125 -7.17 19.69 -27.38
CA ALA A 125 -6.44 19.55 -28.64
C ALA A 125 -7.30 19.99 -29.84
N GLU A 126 -8.59 19.66 -29.86
CA GLU A 126 -9.52 20.13 -30.89
C GLU A 126 -9.65 21.65 -30.87
N THR A 127 -9.76 22.25 -29.68
CA THR A 127 -9.80 23.72 -29.53
C THR A 127 -8.54 24.38 -30.08
N GLU A 128 -7.36 23.86 -29.73
CA GLU A 128 -6.06 24.34 -30.22
C GLU A 128 -5.96 24.21 -31.76
N VAL A 129 -6.36 23.07 -32.33
CA VAL A 129 -6.34 22.83 -33.78
C VAL A 129 -7.30 23.76 -34.52
N ASN A 130 -8.51 23.98 -33.99
CA ASN A 130 -9.50 24.86 -34.62
C ASN A 130 -9.04 26.33 -34.63
N LEU A 131 -8.47 26.80 -33.52
CA LEU A 131 -7.88 28.13 -33.43
C LEU A 131 -6.66 28.28 -34.36
N GLY A 132 -5.75 27.30 -34.36
CA GLY A 132 -4.57 27.30 -35.21
C GLY A 132 -4.94 27.28 -36.70
N THR A 133 -5.93 26.47 -37.08
CA THR A 133 -6.47 26.43 -38.45
C THR A 133 -7.09 27.77 -38.85
N THR A 134 -7.81 28.43 -37.94
CA THR A 134 -8.37 29.76 -38.16
C THR A 134 -7.26 30.79 -38.42
N ALA A 135 -6.24 30.84 -37.57
CA ALA A 135 -5.10 31.74 -37.72
C ALA A 135 -4.34 31.51 -39.04
N ILE A 136 -4.11 30.24 -39.41
CA ILE A 136 -3.43 29.86 -40.67
C ILE A 136 -4.28 30.28 -41.88
N ASN A 137 -5.60 30.05 -41.86
CA ASN A 137 -6.51 30.43 -42.94
C ASN A 137 -6.61 31.95 -43.11
N GLU A 138 -6.46 32.71 -42.02
CA GLU A 138 -6.36 34.17 -42.02
C GLU A 138 -4.97 34.67 -42.51
N GLY A 139 -4.00 33.77 -42.70
CA GLY A 139 -2.68 34.06 -43.25
C GLY A 139 -1.59 34.34 -42.21
N PHE A 140 -1.87 34.10 -40.93
CA PHE A 140 -0.91 34.23 -39.83
C PHE A 140 -0.01 32.98 -39.73
N GLN A 141 1.14 33.16 -39.09
CA GLN A 141 2.03 32.06 -38.71
C GLN A 141 1.83 31.72 -37.23
N VAL A 142 1.55 30.44 -36.95
CA VAL A 142 1.37 29.91 -35.59
C VAL A 142 2.59 29.09 -35.19
N PHE A 143 3.06 29.25 -33.96
CA PHE A 143 4.18 28.51 -33.37
C PHE A 143 3.71 27.51 -32.31
N GLU A 144 4.57 26.57 -31.93
CA GLU A 144 4.26 25.51 -30.94
C GLU A 144 3.96 26.05 -29.53
N ASP A 145 4.49 27.23 -29.19
CA ASP A 145 4.21 27.92 -27.93
C ASP A 145 2.86 28.63 -27.92
N GLY A 146 2.10 28.57 -29.02
CA GLY A 146 0.85 29.29 -29.21
C GLY A 146 1.03 30.71 -29.72
N SER A 147 2.26 31.20 -29.94
CA SER A 147 2.45 32.56 -30.44
C SER A 147 2.00 32.70 -31.90
N VAL A 148 1.40 33.85 -32.22
CA VAL A 148 0.87 34.17 -33.55
C VAL A 148 1.57 35.40 -34.12
N ARG A 149 2.09 35.27 -35.34
CA ARG A 149 2.83 36.34 -36.04
C ARG A 149 2.22 36.69 -37.40
N THR A 150 2.34 37.95 -37.78
CA THR A 150 2.00 38.44 -39.12
C THR A 150 2.97 37.90 -40.15
N THR A 151 2.49 37.79 -41.39
CA THR A 151 3.33 37.45 -42.54
C THR A 151 3.53 38.65 -43.47
N ARG A 152 4.65 38.66 -44.20
CA ARG A 152 4.93 39.69 -45.23
C ARG A 152 3.88 39.76 -46.35
N ALA A 153 3.06 38.71 -46.50
CA ALA A 153 1.95 38.72 -47.44
C ALA A 153 0.78 39.55 -46.90
N GLN A 154 0.44 39.39 -45.61
CA GLN A 154 -0.60 40.18 -44.95
C GLN A 154 -0.22 41.66 -44.80
N GLU A 155 1.05 41.95 -44.51
CA GLU A 155 1.54 43.33 -44.34
C GLU A 155 1.46 44.15 -45.64
N ARG A 156 1.36 43.50 -46.81
CA ARG A 156 1.25 44.18 -48.11
C ARG A 156 -0.19 44.60 -48.39
N GLY A 157 -0.51 45.83 -48.00
CA GLY A 157 -1.77 46.50 -48.36
C GLY A 157 -2.91 46.31 -47.36
N ALA A 158 -2.65 45.70 -46.20
CA ALA A 158 -3.59 45.67 -45.08
C ALA A 158 -3.53 46.96 -44.26
N ASP A 159 -4.62 47.24 -43.54
CA ASP A 159 -4.58 48.18 -42.42
C ASP A 159 -3.78 47.56 -41.27
N MET A 160 -2.60 48.11 -41.01
CA MET A 160 -1.68 47.62 -39.98
C MET A 160 -2.29 47.64 -38.57
N GLY A 161 -3.20 48.59 -38.27
CA GLY A 161 -3.84 48.66 -36.97
C GLY A 161 -4.83 47.52 -36.75
N ALA A 162 -5.68 47.26 -37.75
CA ALA A 162 -6.63 46.15 -37.70
C ALA A 162 -5.92 44.78 -37.72
N LEU A 163 -4.85 44.65 -38.50
CA LEU A 163 -4.06 43.42 -38.59
C LEU A 163 -3.39 43.09 -37.25
N GLU A 164 -2.77 44.08 -36.60
CA GLU A 164 -2.11 43.87 -35.31
C GLU A 164 -3.10 43.56 -34.19
N LEU A 165 -4.28 44.22 -34.18
CA LEU A 165 -5.34 43.89 -33.23
C LEU A 165 -5.78 42.44 -33.39
N ARG A 166 -6.04 41.99 -34.63
CA ARG A 166 -6.45 40.62 -34.89
C ARG A 166 -5.36 39.61 -34.55
N ARG A 167 -4.09 39.92 -34.84
CA ARG A 167 -2.95 39.10 -34.42
C ARG A 167 -2.94 38.94 -32.91
N ALA A 168 -3.06 40.02 -32.16
CA ALA A 168 -3.03 40.00 -30.70
C ALA A 168 -4.17 39.17 -30.10
N GLU A 169 -5.38 39.27 -30.64
CA GLU A 169 -6.52 38.43 -30.23
C GLU A 169 -6.24 36.94 -30.44
N LEU A 170 -5.72 36.56 -31.61
CA LEU A 170 -5.39 35.16 -31.92
C LEU A 170 -4.21 34.64 -31.08
N ASP A 171 -3.21 35.49 -30.84
CA ASP A 171 -2.05 35.21 -29.99
C ASP A 171 -2.47 34.90 -28.56
N GLU A 172 -3.36 35.71 -27.97
CA GLU A 172 -3.93 35.48 -26.64
C GLU A 172 -4.70 34.15 -26.59
N GLN A 173 -5.62 33.92 -27.54
CA GLN A 173 -6.45 32.71 -27.57
C GLN A 173 -5.63 31.43 -27.77
N MET A 174 -4.63 31.46 -28.65
CA MET A 174 -3.74 30.32 -28.90
C MET A 174 -2.83 30.06 -27.71
N THR A 175 -2.23 31.10 -27.12
CA THR A 175 -1.39 30.97 -25.92
C THR A 175 -2.20 30.37 -24.77
N ASP A 176 -3.42 30.84 -24.55
CA ASP A 176 -4.32 30.29 -23.52
C ASP A 176 -4.74 28.84 -23.79
N ALA A 177 -4.94 28.45 -25.05
CA ALA A 177 -5.25 27.07 -25.41
C ALA A 177 -4.08 26.13 -25.12
N VAL A 178 -2.86 26.51 -25.56
CA VAL A 178 -1.63 25.75 -25.30
C VAL A 178 -1.32 25.69 -23.80
N ALA A 179 -1.52 26.80 -23.08
CA ALA A 179 -1.32 26.87 -21.63
C ALA A 179 -2.28 25.94 -20.88
N ARG A 180 -3.56 25.88 -21.26
CA ARG A 180 -4.54 24.96 -20.64
C ARG A 180 -4.17 23.50 -20.87
N ARG A 181 -3.80 23.12 -22.10
CA ARG A 181 -3.37 21.75 -22.42
C ARG A 181 -2.11 21.37 -21.62
N THR A 182 -1.12 22.25 -21.59
CA THR A 182 0.14 22.02 -20.88
C THR A 182 -0.06 21.98 -19.36
N GLY A 183 -0.91 22.86 -18.83
CA GLY A 183 -1.28 22.90 -17.42
C GLY A 183 -1.91 21.59 -16.96
N LEU A 184 -2.92 21.09 -17.68
CA LEU A 184 -3.56 19.80 -17.38
C LEU A 184 -2.55 18.64 -17.30
N MET A 185 -1.63 18.55 -18.26
CA MET A 185 -0.62 17.50 -18.27
C MET A 185 0.36 17.62 -17.09
N ASN A 186 0.79 18.83 -16.76
CA ASN A 186 1.70 19.07 -15.64
C ASN A 186 1.03 18.79 -14.29
N GLU A 187 -0.19 19.27 -14.09
CA GLU A 187 -0.99 18.98 -12.88
C GLU A 187 -1.20 17.49 -12.69
N THR A 188 -1.51 16.76 -13.77
CA THR A 188 -1.65 15.29 -13.72
C THR A 188 -0.33 14.62 -13.36
N ALA A 189 0.80 15.10 -13.90
CA ALA A 189 2.11 14.56 -13.58
C ALA A 189 2.47 14.78 -12.11
N ASP A 190 2.11 15.93 -11.54
CA ASP A 190 2.33 16.23 -10.13
C ASP A 190 1.48 15.35 -9.22
N VAL A 191 0.21 15.11 -9.58
CA VAL A 191 -0.64 14.15 -8.87
C VAL A 191 -0.02 12.75 -8.90
N LEU A 192 0.49 12.28 -10.04
CA LEU A 192 1.17 10.99 -10.13
C LEU A 192 2.39 10.92 -9.20
N ARG A 193 3.25 11.94 -9.25
CA ARG A 193 4.46 11.99 -8.39
C ARG A 193 4.10 11.94 -6.91
N GLU A 194 3.14 12.75 -6.49
CA GLU A 194 2.70 12.82 -5.09
C GLU A 194 2.08 11.48 -4.64
N ARG A 195 1.14 10.94 -5.42
CA ARG A 195 0.36 9.78 -5.01
C ARG A 195 1.18 8.50 -4.99
N LEU A 196 2.04 8.31 -6.00
CA LEU A 196 2.89 7.13 -6.12
C LEU A 196 4.16 7.24 -5.26
N GLY A 197 4.49 8.44 -4.78
CA GLY A 197 5.70 8.69 -4.00
C GLY A 197 6.96 8.62 -4.86
N VAL A 198 6.89 9.21 -6.06
CA VAL A 198 8.05 9.37 -6.94
C VAL A 198 9.02 10.36 -6.28
N ALA A 199 10.29 9.99 -6.19
CA ALA A 199 11.30 10.85 -5.60
C ALA A 199 11.51 12.13 -6.44
N PRO A 200 11.83 13.29 -5.84
CA PRO A 200 12.02 14.54 -6.58
C PRO A 200 13.16 14.48 -7.62
N ASP A 201 14.17 13.65 -7.37
CA ASP A 201 15.28 13.38 -8.27
C ASP A 201 14.99 12.27 -9.29
N GLY A 202 13.80 11.66 -9.23
CA GLY A 202 13.39 10.55 -10.08
C GLY A 202 14.19 9.25 -9.85
N VAL A 203 14.95 9.16 -8.75
CA VAL A 203 15.81 8.01 -8.49
C VAL A 203 15.08 6.95 -7.67
N GLY A 204 15.01 5.74 -8.23
CA GLY A 204 14.47 4.56 -7.56
C GLY A 204 12.98 4.33 -7.81
N ILE A 205 12.55 3.10 -7.55
CA ILE A 205 11.17 2.66 -7.78
C ILE A 205 10.25 3.31 -6.73
N PRO A 206 9.15 3.96 -7.14
CA PRO A 206 8.18 4.52 -6.22
C PRO A 206 7.65 3.45 -5.25
N TRP A 207 7.63 3.74 -3.95
CA TRP A 207 7.33 2.73 -2.93
C TRP A 207 5.94 2.10 -3.09
N VAL A 208 4.97 2.84 -3.64
CA VAL A 208 3.61 2.35 -3.93
C VAL A 208 3.66 1.25 -4.98
N ILE A 209 4.51 1.40 -6.01
CA ILE A 209 4.71 0.39 -7.05
C ILE A 209 5.34 -0.87 -6.44
N THR A 210 6.41 -0.73 -5.66
CA THR A 210 7.05 -1.87 -4.96
C THR A 210 6.06 -2.59 -4.05
N ALA A 211 5.21 -1.85 -3.33
CA ALA A 211 4.22 -2.44 -2.45
C ALA A 211 3.07 -3.12 -3.20
N ALA A 212 2.69 -2.60 -4.38
CA ALA A 212 1.69 -3.21 -5.26
C ALA A 212 2.21 -4.52 -5.88
N ALA A 213 3.46 -4.51 -6.37
CA ALA A 213 4.14 -5.70 -6.92
C ALA A 213 4.22 -6.83 -5.89
N ARG A 214 4.64 -6.54 -4.66
CA ARG A 214 4.61 -7.48 -3.52
C ARG A 214 3.23 -8.04 -3.21
N GLY A 215 2.19 -7.25 -3.48
CA GLY A 215 0.80 -7.64 -3.31
C GLY A 215 0.24 -8.49 -4.46
N GLY A 216 1.03 -8.74 -5.51
CA GLY A 216 0.58 -9.43 -6.72
C GLY A 216 -0.41 -8.62 -7.56
N LEU A 217 -0.44 -7.29 -7.40
CA LEU A 217 -1.31 -6.42 -8.18
C LEU A 217 -0.63 -6.07 -9.50
N ASP A 218 -1.21 -6.51 -10.62
CA ASP A 218 -0.79 -6.05 -11.94
C ASP A 218 -1.44 -4.70 -12.25
N ILE A 219 -0.59 -3.69 -12.38
CA ILE A 219 -0.98 -2.30 -12.68
C ILE A 219 -0.27 -1.78 -13.93
N VAL A 220 0.40 -2.65 -14.71
CA VAL A 220 1.17 -2.26 -15.90
C VAL A 220 0.24 -1.75 -17.00
N GLU A 221 -0.78 -2.54 -17.34
CA GLU A 221 -1.65 -2.30 -18.50
C GLU A 221 -2.28 -0.88 -18.51
N PRO A 222 -2.84 -0.34 -17.40
CA PRO A 222 -3.36 1.01 -17.39
C PRO A 222 -2.33 2.10 -17.73
N PHE A 223 -1.08 1.96 -17.28
CA PHE A 223 -0.03 2.93 -17.56
C PHE A 223 0.51 2.76 -19.00
N GLU A 224 0.62 1.54 -19.52
CA GLU A 224 0.95 1.31 -20.92
C GLU A 224 -0.08 1.94 -21.86
N PHE A 225 -1.36 1.70 -21.58
CA PHE A 225 -2.47 2.32 -22.31
C PHE A 225 -2.34 3.85 -22.32
N ALA A 226 -2.08 4.45 -21.16
CA ALA A 226 -1.90 5.89 -21.05
C ALA A 226 -0.66 6.37 -21.82
N ALA A 227 0.49 5.71 -21.70
CA ALA A 227 1.71 6.08 -22.42
C ALA A 227 1.53 6.06 -23.95
N HIS A 228 0.68 5.16 -24.45
CA HIS A 228 0.37 5.03 -25.86
C HIS A 228 -0.54 6.16 -26.38
N HIS A 229 -1.43 6.69 -25.53
CA HIS A 229 -2.42 7.69 -25.93
C HIS A 229 -2.05 9.13 -25.56
N LEU A 230 -1.09 9.32 -24.68
CA LEU A 230 -0.57 10.65 -24.36
C LEU A 230 0.29 11.21 -25.51
N PRO A 231 0.22 12.53 -25.77
CA PRO A 231 1.17 13.20 -26.65
C PRO A 231 2.56 13.26 -26.00
N THR A 232 3.59 13.55 -26.79
CA THR A 232 4.95 13.81 -26.28
C THR A 232 4.90 14.95 -25.27
N SER A 233 5.14 14.61 -24.00
CA SER A 233 5.02 15.51 -22.86
C SER A 233 5.76 14.94 -21.65
N PRO A 234 6.09 15.78 -20.64
CA PRO A 234 6.66 15.31 -19.37
C PRO A 234 5.78 14.27 -18.66
N LEU A 235 4.46 14.37 -18.82
CA LEU A 235 3.51 13.38 -18.29
C LEU A 235 3.71 12.02 -18.97
N ARG A 236 3.83 11.98 -20.30
CA ARG A 236 4.09 10.73 -21.03
C ARG A 236 5.42 10.11 -20.62
N GLU A 237 6.47 10.92 -20.50
CA GLU A 237 7.79 10.46 -20.04
C GLU A 237 7.71 9.83 -18.64
N LEU A 238 7.00 10.48 -17.72
CA LEU A 238 6.75 9.95 -16.38
C LEU A 238 5.99 8.62 -16.46
N VAL A 239 4.92 8.53 -17.24
CA VAL A 239 4.14 7.28 -17.36
C VAL A 239 4.99 6.15 -17.95
N VAL A 240 5.82 6.43 -18.96
CA VAL A 240 6.76 5.43 -19.52
C VAL A 240 7.77 4.97 -18.47
N GLN A 241 8.31 5.90 -17.67
CA GLN A 241 9.20 5.54 -16.56
C GLN A 241 8.47 4.66 -15.54
N LEU A 242 7.22 4.98 -15.18
CA LEU A 242 6.44 4.18 -14.25
C LEU A 242 6.20 2.76 -14.78
N VAL A 243 5.95 2.57 -16.09
CA VAL A 243 5.85 1.24 -16.70
C VAL A 243 7.14 0.45 -16.48
N ALA A 244 8.29 1.04 -16.78
CA ALA A 244 9.60 0.40 -16.56
C ALA A 244 9.86 0.09 -15.07
N ASP A 245 9.45 0.99 -14.17
CA ASP A 245 9.58 0.79 -12.73
C ASP A 245 8.70 -0.37 -12.23
N ILE A 246 7.50 -0.54 -12.79
CA ILE A 246 6.61 -1.65 -12.43
C ILE A 246 7.19 -2.98 -12.92
N GLU A 247 7.70 -3.03 -14.15
CA GLU A 247 8.37 -4.22 -14.68
C GLU A 247 9.59 -4.60 -13.83
N LEU A 248 10.43 -3.61 -13.48
CA LEU A 248 11.58 -3.81 -12.61
C LEU A 248 11.17 -4.27 -11.20
N ALA A 249 10.09 -3.72 -10.64
CA ALA A 249 9.58 -4.15 -9.34
C ALA A 249 9.13 -5.63 -9.37
N ARG A 250 8.51 -6.06 -10.48
CA ARG A 250 8.09 -7.46 -10.68
C ARG A 250 9.28 -8.40 -10.75
N THR A 251 10.32 -8.07 -11.54
CA THR A 251 11.50 -8.93 -11.64
C THR A 251 12.24 -9.07 -10.31
N LEU A 252 12.32 -8.01 -9.52
CA LEU A 252 12.93 -8.06 -8.18
C LEU A 252 12.15 -8.96 -7.21
N GLU A 253 10.83 -9.01 -7.30
CA GLU A 253 10.03 -9.94 -6.48
C GLU A 253 10.16 -11.39 -6.98
N ASP A 254 10.20 -11.62 -8.29
CA ASP A 254 10.40 -12.95 -8.87
C ASP A 254 11.81 -13.52 -8.59
N GLU A 255 12.82 -12.65 -8.50
CA GLU A 255 14.21 -13.02 -8.17
C GLU A 255 14.44 -13.24 -6.67
N THR A 256 13.49 -12.90 -5.80
CA THR A 256 13.59 -13.15 -4.36
C THR A 256 13.04 -14.55 -4.06
N PRO A 257 13.86 -15.62 -4.01
CA PRO A 257 13.34 -16.95 -3.74
C PRO A 257 12.91 -16.98 -2.27
N LEU A 258 11.81 -17.67 -1.99
CA LEU A 258 11.38 -18.05 -0.64
C LEU A 258 12.50 -18.81 0.09
N LEU A 259 13.46 -18.11 0.68
CA LEU A 259 14.42 -18.63 1.65
C LEU A 259 13.72 -18.81 3.00
N GLY A 260 12.70 -19.65 3.00
CA GLY A 260 11.84 -19.88 4.15
C GLY A 260 10.97 -21.12 3.94
N GLY A 261 11.58 -22.29 3.91
CA GLY A 261 10.85 -23.56 4.00
C GLY A 261 11.31 -24.62 3.01
N ASP A 262 12.44 -25.26 3.31
CA ASP A 262 12.48 -26.72 3.35
C ASP A 262 13.75 -27.16 4.08
N ALA A 263 13.61 -27.28 5.40
CA ALA A 263 14.42 -28.20 6.16
C ALA A 263 13.96 -29.61 5.80
N VAL A 264 14.51 -30.18 4.73
CA VAL A 264 14.47 -31.64 4.54
C VAL A 264 15.41 -32.23 5.57
N THR A 265 14.79 -32.68 6.66
CA THR A 265 15.34 -33.64 7.61
C THR A 265 14.88 -35.04 7.20
N GLY A 266 15.78 -36.02 7.32
CA GLY A 266 15.52 -37.45 7.16
C GLY A 266 16.03 -37.98 5.82
N ASP A 267 16.80 -39.06 5.73
CA ASP A 267 16.97 -40.15 6.70
C ASP A 267 18.26 -40.92 6.40
N ASP A 268 18.73 -41.57 7.46
CA ASP A 268 19.89 -42.45 7.54
C ASP A 268 19.86 -43.64 6.56
N ALA A 269 21.06 -44.15 6.25
CA ALA A 269 21.46 -45.55 6.50
C ALA A 269 22.29 -46.22 5.37
N ASN A 270 23.54 -46.53 5.72
CA ASN A 270 24.28 -47.79 5.53
C ASN A 270 24.60 -48.38 4.13
N ALA A 271 25.83 -48.93 4.11
CA ALA A 271 26.45 -49.92 3.21
C ALA A 271 26.93 -49.36 1.86
N GLU A 272 28.21 -49.44 1.45
CA GLU A 272 29.37 -50.27 1.82
C GLU A 272 30.68 -49.45 1.88
#